data_AF-A0AAJ1M0R2-F1
#
_entry.id   AF-A0AAJ1M0R2-F1
#
_cell.length_a   1.000
_cell.length_b   1.000
_cell.length_c   1.000
_cell.angle_alpha   90.00
_cell.angle_beta   90.00
_cell.angle_gamma   90.00
#
_symmetry.space_group_name_H-M   'P 1'
#
loop_
_entity.id
_entity.type
_entity.pdbx_description
1 polymer ?
#
loop_
_entity_poly.entity_id
_entity_poly.type
_entity_poly.pdbx_seq_one_letter_code
_entity_poly.pdbx_strand_id
1 'polypeptide(L)'
;MDRAIAWVVLALVTAVPALLLAVTRVSSCADAAPGAGTSRCTSGPVLGVAGSWAAGAVAVVVVAIAVVQVVRAVRSGRAATD
;
A
#
# COMPACT_ATOMS: atom_id res chain seq x y z
N MET A 1 17.99 -15.94 8.58
CA MET A 1 17.03 -15.60 7.51
C MET A 1 17.82 -15.00 6.36
N ASP A 2 17.68 -15.55 5.15
CA ASP A 2 18.34 -15.00 3.98
C ASP A 2 17.94 -13.54 3.78
N ARG A 3 18.91 -12.65 3.60
CA ARG A 3 18.67 -11.20 3.41
C ARG A 3 17.62 -10.93 2.34
N ALA A 4 17.56 -11.75 1.28
CA ALA A 4 16.55 -11.66 0.24
C ALA A 4 15.13 -11.91 0.76
N ILE A 5 14.94 -12.92 1.61
CA ILE A 5 13.64 -13.24 2.23
C ILE A 5 13.18 -12.05 3.09
N ALA A 6 14.09 -11.42 3.85
CA ALA A 6 13.74 -10.25 4.66
C ALA A 6 13.21 -9.07 3.82
N TRP A 7 13.82 -8.79 2.66
CA TRP A 7 13.35 -7.75 1.74
C TRP A 7 12.01 -8.08 1.08
N VAL A 8 11.78 -9.34 0.74
CA VAL A 8 10.49 -9.80 0.21
C VAL A 8 9.38 -9.66 1.25
N VAL A 9 9.65 -10.07 2.50
CA VAL A 9 8.69 -9.94 3.60
C VAL A 9 8.37 -8.46 3.85
N LEU A 10 9.38 -7.58 3.86
CA LEU A 10 9.17 -6.14 4.01
C LEU A 10 8.32 -5.55 2.87
N ALA A 11 8.57 -5.95 1.63
CA ALA A 11 7.77 -5.53 0.48
C ALA A 11 6.31 -5.97 0.60
N LEU A 12 6.07 -7.21 1.02
CA LEU A 12 4.71 -7.74 1.18
C LEU A 12 3.98 -7.05 2.35
N VAL A 13 4.64 -6.90 3.49
CA VAL A 13 4.06 -6.28 4.69
C VAL A 13 3.72 -4.80 4.47
N THR A 14 4.40 -4.12 3.54
CA THR A 14 4.09 -2.72 3.19
C THR A 14 3.07 -2.62 2.06
N ALA A 15 3.22 -3.41 1.00
CA ALA A 15 2.34 -3.34 -0.17
C ALA A 15 0.94 -3.89 0.10
N VAL A 16 0.80 -4.97 0.87
CA VAL A 16 -0.50 -5.62 1.11
C VAL A 16 -1.44 -4.70 1.91
N PRO A 17 -1.05 -4.11 3.05
CA PRO A 17 -1.92 -3.17 3.76
C PRO A 17 -2.23 -1.92 2.95
N ALA A 18 -1.24 -1.38 2.22
CA ALA A 18 -1.47 -0.22 1.35
C ALA A 18 -2.51 -0.52 0.25
N LEU A 19 -2.41 -1.70 -0.37
CA LEU A 19 -3.38 -2.16 -1.36
C LEU A 19 -4.76 -2.38 -0.73
N LEU A 20 -4.84 -3.04 0.42
CA LEU A 20 -6.10 -3.24 1.13
C LEU A 20 -6.77 -1.91 1.45
N LEU A 21 -6.03 -0.95 2.01
CA LEU A 21 -6.53 0.39 2.35
C LEU A 21 -6.98 1.18 1.11
N ALA A 22 -6.33 0.98 -0.04
CA ALA A 22 -6.71 1.61 -1.29
C ALA A 22 -8.00 1.02 -1.91
N VAL A 23 -8.23 -0.28 -1.74
CA VAL A 23 -9.40 -0.98 -2.31
C VAL A 23 -10.61 -0.88 -1.38
N THR A 24 -10.40 -0.80 -0.07
CA THR A 24 -11.48 -0.62 0.90
C THR A 24 -12.15 0.73 0.71
N ARG A 25 -13.46 0.70 0.45
CA ARG A 25 -14.30 1.90 0.36
C ARG A 25 -15.20 1.98 1.58
N VAL A 26 -15.34 3.19 2.11
CA VAL A 26 -16.21 3.49 3.24
C VAL A 26 -17.30 4.43 2.76
N SER A 27 -18.54 4.14 3.12
CA SER A 27 -19.66 5.03 2.93
C SER A 27 -19.89 5.84 4.20
N SER A 28 -19.97 7.16 4.05
CA SER A 28 -20.43 8.07 5.10
C SER A 28 -21.73 8.70 4.65
N CYS A 29 -22.77 8.62 5.49
CA CYS A 29 -24.05 9.25 5.23
C CYS A 29 -24.18 10.46 6.16
N ALA A 30 -24.40 11.62 5.57
CA ALA A 30 -24.81 12.81 6.29
C ALA A 30 -26.33 12.88 6.22
N ASP A 31 -26.98 12.59 7.34
CA ASP A 31 -28.42 12.72 7.46
C ASP A 31 -28.79 14.20 7.56
N ALA A 32 -29.73 14.61 6.72
CA ALA A 32 -30.31 15.95 6.81
C ALA A 32 -31.29 15.99 8.00
N ALA A 33 -31.25 17.08 8.77
CA ALA A 33 -32.25 17.32 9.79
C ALA A 33 -33.67 17.36 9.17
N PRO A 34 -34.74 17.02 9.92
CA PRO A 34 -36.10 17.06 9.39
C PRO A 34 -36.44 18.43 8.81
N GLY A 35 -36.78 18.49 7.52
CA GLY A 35 -37.08 19.73 6.79
C GLY A 35 -35.89 20.43 6.13
N ALA A 36 -34.66 19.92 6.29
CA ALA A 36 -33.43 20.56 5.79
C ALA A 36 -32.91 20.02 4.44
N GLY A 37 -33.65 19.13 3.76
CA GLY A 37 -33.31 18.61 2.42
C GLY A 37 -33.10 17.10 2.35
N THR A 38 -32.39 16.63 1.33
CA THR A 38 -32.11 15.20 1.09
C THR A 38 -30.82 14.74 1.75
N SER A 39 -30.88 13.62 2.49
CA SER A 39 -29.68 12.95 3.00
C SER A 39 -28.73 12.59 1.85
N ARG A 40 -27.43 12.79 2.07
CA ARG A 40 -26.39 12.46 1.08
C ARG A 40 -25.44 11.42 1.66
N CYS A 41 -25.30 10.31 0.92
CA CYS A 41 -24.24 9.35 1.17
C CYS A 41 -23.09 9.57 0.19
N THR A 42 -21.89 9.62 0.74
CA THR A 42 -20.62 9.74 -0.01
C THR A 42 -19.79 8.50 0.25
N SER A 43 -19.39 7.82 -0.82
CA SER A 43 -18.50 6.68 -0.76
C SER A 43 -17.11 7.09 -1.24
N GLY A 44 -16.11 6.88 -0.38
CA GLY A 44 -14.72 7.23 -0.66
C GLY A 44 -13.76 6.15 -0.22
N PRO A 45 -12.50 6.19 -0.67
CA PRO A 45 -11.45 5.33 -0.11
C PRO A 45 -11.24 5.67 1.38
N VAL A 46 -10.89 4.67 2.19
CA VAL A 46 -10.67 4.81 3.66
C VAL A 46 -9.72 5.96 3.99
N LEU A 47 -8.64 6.11 3.22
CA LEU A 47 -7.62 7.13 3.44
C LEU A 47 -7.92 8.47 2.76
N GLY A 48 -9.08 8.60 2.10
CA GLY A 48 -9.36 9.69 1.17
C GLY A 48 -8.48 9.61 -0.09
N VAL A 49 -8.84 10.39 -1.12
CA VAL A 49 -8.15 10.33 -2.42
C VAL A 49 -6.65 10.65 -2.27
N ALA A 50 -6.32 11.71 -1.54
CA ALA A 50 -4.93 12.12 -1.30
C ALA A 50 -4.13 11.05 -0.52
N GLY A 51 -4.72 10.46 0.52
CA GLY A 51 -4.08 9.43 1.32
C GLY A 51 -3.84 8.14 0.53
N SER A 52 -4.75 7.76 -0.37
CA SER A 52 -4.55 6.61 -1.26
C SER A 52 -3.40 6.81 -2.24
N TRP A 53 -3.24 8.01 -2.81
CA TRP A 53 -2.10 8.33 -3.68
C TRP A 53 -0.77 8.29 -2.93
N ALA A 54 -0.72 8.86 -1.71
CA ALA A 54 0.46 8.84 -0.87
C ALA A 54 0.86 7.40 -0.49
N ALA A 55 -0.11 6.59 -0.04
CA ALA A 55 0.12 5.18 0.31
C ALA A 55 0.61 4.37 -0.90
N GLY A 56 0.01 4.59 -2.08
CA GLY A 56 0.42 3.95 -3.33
C GLY A 56 1.87 4.31 -3.71
N ALA A 57 2.23 5.59 -3.62
CA ALA A 57 3.59 6.05 -3.93
C ALA A 57 4.64 5.40 -3.01
N VAL A 58 4.37 5.36 -1.70
CA VAL A 58 5.27 4.72 -0.72
C VAL A 58 5.42 3.22 -1.01
N ALA A 59 4.32 2.52 -1.28
CA ALA A 59 4.36 1.10 -1.61
C ALA A 59 5.21 0.82 -2.86
N VAL A 60 5.06 1.62 -3.92
CA VAL A 60 5.86 1.50 -5.14
C VAL A 60 7.35 1.67 -4.86
N VAL A 61 7.73 2.67 -4.07
CA VAL A 61 9.13 2.92 -3.69
C VAL A 61 9.70 1.74 -2.91
N VAL A 62 8.97 1.22 -1.92
CA VAL A 62 9.44 0.08 -1.11
C VAL A 62 9.61 -1.17 -1.97
N VAL A 63 8.68 -1.45 -2.88
CA VAL A 63 8.79 -2.59 -3.81
C VAL A 63 10.01 -2.42 -4.72
N ALA A 64 10.25 -1.23 -5.28
CA ALA A 64 11.41 -0.97 -6.12
C ALA A 64 12.73 -1.18 -5.35
N ILE A 65 12.82 -0.69 -4.12
CA ILE A 65 13.99 -0.89 -3.25
C ILE A 65 14.18 -2.39 -2.97
N ALA A 66 13.11 -3.10 -2.59
CA ALA A 66 13.18 -4.52 -2.31
C ALA A 66 13.68 -5.33 -3.52
N VAL A 67 13.19 -5.03 -4.73
CA VAL A 67 13.66 -5.66 -5.97
C VAL A 67 15.16 -5.41 -6.17
N VAL A 68 15.61 -4.16 -6.02
CA VAL A 68 17.04 -3.82 -6.14
C VAL A 68 17.89 -4.60 -5.14
N GLN A 69 17.44 -4.74 -3.90
CA GLN A 69 18.20 -5.44 -2.86
C GLN A 69 18.20 -6.95 -3.05
N VAL A 70 17.10 -7.55 -3.53
CA VAL A 70 17.06 -8.96 -3.92
C VAL A 70 18.03 -9.23 -5.07
N VAL A 71 18.02 -8.39 -6.12
CA VAL A 71 18.95 -8.51 -7.25
C VAL A 71 20.41 -8.41 -6.78
N ARG A 72 20.72 -7.45 -5.90
CA ARG A 72 22.06 -7.31 -5.32
C ARG A 72 22.48 -8.53 -4.52
N ALA A 73 21.61 -9.03 -3.63
CA ALA A 73 21.88 -10.21 -2.81
C ALA A 73 22.16 -11.45 -3.65
N VAL A 74 21.38 -11.66 -4.71
CA VAL A 74 21.54 -12.77 -5.65
C VAL A 74 22.86 -12.64 -6.43
N ARG A 75 23.24 -11.44 -6.86
CA ARG A 75 24.52 -11.21 -7.56
C ARG A 75 25.72 -11.46 -6.64
N SER A 76 25.68 -10.99 -5.40
CA SER A 76 26.74 -11.26 -4.43
C SER A 76 26.85 -12.74 -4.04
N GLY A 77 25.72 -13.46 -4.00
CA GLY A 77 25.71 -14.89 -3.74
C GLY A 77 26.35 -15.69 -4.88
N ARG A 78 26.07 -15.33 -6.15
CA ARG A 78 26.69 -15.97 -7.31
C ARG A 78 28.20 -15.71 -7.41
N ALA A 79 28.66 -14.51 -7.07
CA ALA A 79 30.08 -14.17 -7.11
C ALA A 79 30.91 -14.86 -6.01
N ALA A 80 30.28 -15.47 -5.01
CA ALA A 80 30.96 -16.22 -3.95
C ALA A 80 31.07 -17.72 -4.22
N THR A 81 30.44 -18.21 -5.30
CA THR A 81 30.41 -19.64 -5.69
C THR A 81 31.25 -19.95 -6.91
N ASP A 82 31.77 -18.94 -7.63
CA ASP A 82 32.84 -19.05 -8.62
C ASP A 82 34.20 -18.86 -7.95
#